data_AF-A0A0V8HTB6-F1
#
_entry.id   AF-A0A0V8HTB6-F1
#
_cell.length_a   1.000
_cell.length_b   1.000
_cell.length_c   1.000
_cell.angle_alpha   90.00
_cell.angle_beta   90.00
_cell.angle_gamma   90.00
#
_symmetry.space_group_name_H-M   'P 1'
#
loop_
_entity.id
_entity.type
_entity.pdbx_description
1 polymer ?
#
loop_
_entity_poly.entity_id
_entity_poly.type
_entity_poly.pdbx_seq_one_letter_code
_entity_poly.pdbx_strand_id
1 'polypeptide(L)'
;MKLRSITLGVATLCLVAGISVPTVADDSETSKGNPLVIGHRGAAGVAPENTLEAIKTGSQSGADFIEIDVQLSKDGVPFIFHDGTPARTTNVEEIFPDRANDPITSFTWEELQQLDAGSYFSDKFVGVKIPRFDDVPGALTGQTGVFIEIKDPAKSPGVEQVVADALANEDQWNSLLRAGKIEVLGFDAASNERFAQLAPDVPLQQLTGTVPSAQVLEHYATYADAFGTSYRTLDAAGAKRVKDAGLGLGVYTVNATEVADEALALGVERITGDFPQQIDRHLDGQKVFPANNGVVISDAINDVPGSDVTPENGEHVILENTGHRTIDVSGYLIRDAANNKLVLGDGYVLKPGEKLRVYPGPGTNSDDAFYLGGAAVLNNGGDSLALWDAKGKLVDLFSN
;
A
#
# COMPACT_ATOMS: atom_id res chain seq x y z
N MET A 1 -18.47 -13.90 6.26
CA MET A 1 -19.05 -13.36 7.51
C MET A 1 -19.08 -14.45 8.57
N LYS A 2 -18.10 -14.46 9.49
CA LYS A 2 -18.27 -15.18 10.76
C LYS A 2 -19.13 -14.28 11.66
N LEU A 3 -20.31 -14.73 12.07
CA LEU A 3 -21.05 -14.03 13.12
C LEU A 3 -20.23 -14.08 14.41
N ARG A 4 -20.00 -12.91 15.03
CA ARG A 4 -19.39 -12.79 16.36
C ARG A 4 -20.37 -13.38 17.38
N SER A 5 -20.16 -14.65 17.75
CA SER A 5 -21.08 -15.41 18.61
C SER A 5 -20.97 -14.97 20.07
N ILE A 6 -22.10 -14.63 20.69
CA ILE A 6 -22.26 -14.47 22.14
C ILE A 6 -22.52 -15.86 22.73
N THR A 7 -21.58 -16.40 23.49
CA THR A 7 -21.72 -17.72 24.13
C THR A 7 -22.41 -17.60 25.49
N LEU A 8 -23.65 -18.08 25.58
CA LEU A 8 -24.35 -18.30 26.85
C LEU A 8 -24.18 -19.77 27.26
N GLY A 9 -23.47 -20.02 28.38
CA GLY A 9 -23.15 -21.36 28.84
C GLY A 9 -24.32 -22.08 29.52
N VAL A 10 -24.52 -23.35 29.17
CA VAL A 10 -25.24 -24.33 30.00
C VAL A 10 -24.51 -25.67 29.92
N ALA A 11 -24.09 -26.19 31.07
CA ALA A 11 -23.43 -27.48 31.22
C ALA A 11 -24.44 -28.60 31.45
N THR A 12 -24.30 -29.76 30.79
CA THR A 12 -24.89 -31.04 31.26
C THR A 12 -24.14 -32.28 30.75
N LEU A 13 -23.56 -33.00 31.71
CA LEU A 13 -23.42 -34.45 31.94
C LEU A 13 -23.25 -35.47 30.78
N CYS A 14 -22.12 -36.19 30.83
CA CYS A 14 -21.72 -37.30 29.96
C CYS A 14 -22.50 -38.61 30.19
N LEU A 15 -22.84 -39.31 29.09
CA LEU A 15 -23.08 -40.75 29.06
C LEU A 15 -22.29 -41.36 27.90
N VAL A 16 -21.39 -42.30 28.20
CA VAL A 16 -20.49 -42.94 27.22
C VAL A 16 -21.16 -44.19 26.66
N ALA A 17 -21.43 -44.19 25.35
CA ALA A 17 -21.77 -45.40 24.59
C ALA A 17 -20.89 -45.43 23.33
N GLY A 18 -20.20 -46.56 23.13
CA GLY A 18 -19.22 -46.76 22.07
C GLY A 18 -19.85 -46.66 20.68
N ILE A 19 -19.39 -45.68 19.91
CA ILE A 19 -19.65 -45.52 18.49
C ILE A 19 -18.28 -45.59 17.81
N SER A 20 -18.16 -46.50 16.84
CA SER A 20 -17.02 -46.61 15.95
C SER A 20 -16.72 -45.24 15.35
N VAL A 21 -15.56 -44.69 15.68
CA VAL A 21 -15.09 -43.40 15.14
C VAL A 21 -14.94 -43.58 13.63
N PRO A 22 -15.72 -42.88 12.79
CA PRO A 22 -15.37 -42.80 11.39
C PRO A 22 -14.04 -42.06 11.35
N THR A 23 -13.01 -42.70 10.79
CA THR A 23 -11.80 -42.02 10.40
C THR A 23 -12.23 -40.85 9.53
N VAL A 24 -12.12 -39.63 10.07
CA VAL A 24 -12.23 -38.40 9.31
C VAL A 24 -11.11 -38.51 8.29
N ALA A 25 -11.49 -38.81 7.04
CA ALA A 25 -10.63 -38.56 5.92
C ALA A 25 -10.23 -37.09 6.02
N ASP A 26 -8.93 -36.86 6.02
CA ASP A 26 -8.32 -35.55 5.89
C ASP A 26 -8.69 -35.04 4.49
N ASP A 27 -9.93 -34.57 4.37
CA ASP A 27 -10.46 -33.98 3.15
C ASP A 27 -9.79 -32.62 3.01
N SER A 28 -8.70 -32.67 2.25
CA SER A 28 -8.43 -31.81 1.11
C SER A 28 -8.25 -30.34 1.41
N GLU A 29 -7.01 -29.89 1.16
CA GLU A 29 -6.72 -28.69 0.38
C GLU A 29 -7.80 -27.61 0.49
N THR A 30 -7.76 -26.86 1.59
CA THR A 30 -8.48 -25.60 1.68
C THR A 30 -8.19 -24.83 0.41
N SER A 31 -9.20 -24.63 -0.44
CA SER A 31 -9.08 -23.90 -1.68
C SER A 31 -8.31 -22.61 -1.38
N LYS A 32 -7.06 -22.52 -1.82
CA LYS A 32 -6.32 -21.26 -1.76
C LYS A 32 -7.02 -20.35 -2.75
N GLY A 33 -8.05 -19.64 -2.28
CA GLY A 33 -8.59 -18.51 -3.01
C GLY A 33 -7.44 -17.55 -3.28
N ASN A 34 -7.46 -16.91 -4.45
CA ASN A 34 -6.48 -15.87 -4.75
C ASN A 34 -6.50 -14.83 -3.61
N PRO A 35 -5.33 -14.26 -3.23
CA PRO A 35 -5.30 -13.18 -2.26
C PRO A 35 -6.16 -12.02 -2.74
N LEU A 36 -6.68 -11.23 -1.80
CA LEU A 36 -7.25 -9.92 -2.14
C LEU A 36 -6.12 -8.98 -2.54
N VAL A 37 -6.22 -8.42 -3.74
CA VAL A 37 -5.32 -7.36 -4.21
C VAL A 37 -5.91 -6.01 -3.84
N ILE A 38 -5.17 -5.26 -3.02
CA ILE A 38 -5.57 -3.94 -2.53
C ILE A 38 -4.66 -2.89 -3.16
N GLY A 39 -5.26 -1.97 -3.92
CA GLY A 39 -4.55 -0.80 -4.40
C GLY A 39 -4.31 0.20 -3.28
N HIS A 40 -3.06 0.36 -2.85
CA HIS A 40 -2.65 1.29 -1.80
C HIS A 40 -2.88 2.74 -2.25
N ARG A 41 -3.67 3.47 -1.47
CA ARG A 41 -4.07 4.88 -1.69
C ARG A 41 -4.62 5.12 -3.11
N GLY A 42 -5.30 4.11 -3.67
CA GLY A 42 -5.59 4.03 -5.11
C GLY A 42 -4.60 3.15 -5.85
N ALA A 43 -4.10 3.64 -6.99
CA ALA A 43 -2.94 3.07 -7.66
C ALA A 43 -1.77 4.06 -7.54
N ALA A 44 -1.29 4.28 -6.32
CA ALA A 44 -0.32 5.32 -5.97
C ALA A 44 0.99 5.24 -6.75
N GLY A 45 1.30 4.08 -7.33
CA GLY A 45 2.46 3.90 -8.20
C GLY A 45 2.31 4.57 -9.58
N VAL A 46 1.09 4.86 -10.03
CA VAL A 46 0.82 5.37 -11.39
C VAL A 46 -0.07 6.62 -11.43
N ALA A 47 -0.61 7.05 -10.30
CA ALA A 47 -1.42 8.25 -10.13
C ALA A 47 -1.18 8.86 -8.73
N PRO A 48 -1.43 10.16 -8.50
CA PRO A 48 -1.20 10.81 -7.21
C PRO A 48 -2.06 10.17 -6.11
N GLU A 49 -1.42 9.76 -5.02
CA GLU A 49 -2.04 8.98 -3.95
C GLU A 49 -3.25 9.70 -3.30
N ASN A 50 -4.24 8.94 -2.81
CA ASN A 50 -5.45 9.49 -2.16
C ASN A 50 -6.18 10.55 -3.01
N THR A 51 -6.21 10.38 -4.34
CA THR A 51 -7.00 11.20 -5.26
C THR A 51 -8.09 10.37 -5.95
N LEU A 52 -9.13 11.02 -6.48
CA LEU A 52 -10.17 10.32 -7.25
C LEU A 52 -9.59 9.68 -8.52
N GLU A 53 -8.54 10.28 -9.10
CA GLU A 53 -7.78 9.76 -10.23
C GLU A 53 -7.08 8.45 -9.88
N ALA A 54 -6.42 8.37 -8.72
CA ALA A 54 -5.78 7.14 -8.26
C ALA A 54 -6.80 6.05 -7.91
N ILE A 55 -7.90 6.40 -7.27
CA ILE A 55 -9.00 5.45 -6.96
C ILE A 55 -9.58 4.87 -8.25
N LYS A 56 -9.89 5.73 -9.22
CA LYS A 56 -10.42 5.31 -10.52
C LYS A 56 -9.42 4.43 -11.27
N THR A 57 -8.14 4.81 -11.26
CA THR A 57 -7.08 4.03 -11.92
C THR A 57 -6.93 2.65 -11.28
N GLY A 58 -6.90 2.58 -9.95
CA GLY A 58 -6.83 1.31 -9.22
C GLY A 58 -8.05 0.42 -9.47
N SER A 59 -9.26 0.99 -9.48
CA SER A 59 -10.50 0.24 -9.77
C SER A 59 -10.54 -0.33 -11.19
N GLN A 60 -9.78 0.26 -12.11
CA GLN A 60 -9.61 -0.22 -13.49
C GLN A 60 -8.43 -1.19 -13.65
N SER A 61 -7.68 -1.43 -12.58
CA SER A 61 -6.40 -2.14 -12.56
C SER A 61 -6.47 -3.53 -11.93
N GLY A 62 -7.67 -4.13 -11.83
CA GLY A 62 -7.85 -5.47 -11.27
C GLY A 62 -7.87 -5.54 -9.74
N ALA A 63 -7.78 -4.39 -9.04
CA ALA A 63 -7.84 -4.38 -7.59
C ALA A 63 -9.22 -4.83 -7.07
N ASP A 64 -9.22 -5.74 -6.09
CA ASP A 64 -10.42 -6.15 -5.35
C ASP A 64 -10.93 -5.02 -4.45
N PHE A 65 -9.99 -4.29 -3.86
CA PHE A 65 -10.23 -3.13 -2.99
C PHE A 65 -9.25 -2.00 -3.31
N ILE A 66 -9.67 -0.77 -3.03
CA ILE A 66 -8.79 0.39 -2.98
C ILE A 66 -8.69 0.88 -1.54
N GLU A 67 -7.47 1.01 -1.06
CA GLU A 67 -7.19 1.59 0.24
C GLU A 67 -7.20 3.13 0.18
N ILE A 68 -7.72 3.76 1.23
CA ILE A 68 -7.77 5.22 1.42
C ILE A 68 -7.48 5.58 2.88
N ASP A 69 -6.86 6.73 3.11
CA ASP A 69 -6.55 7.24 4.46
C ASP A 69 -7.51 8.36 4.87
N VAL A 70 -8.41 8.14 5.84
CA VAL A 70 -9.40 9.15 6.24
C VAL A 70 -8.91 9.99 7.42
N GLN A 71 -9.01 11.31 7.27
CA GLN A 71 -8.77 12.32 8.32
C GLN A 71 -9.92 13.35 8.37
N LEU A 72 -9.94 14.20 9.40
CA LEU A 72 -10.90 15.30 9.54
C LEU A 72 -10.21 16.66 9.42
N SER A 73 -10.81 17.57 8.65
CA SER A 73 -10.37 18.97 8.59
C SER A 73 -10.66 19.67 9.92
N LYS A 74 -10.12 20.88 10.10
CA LYS A 74 -10.33 21.71 11.31
C LYS A 74 -11.81 21.96 11.61
N ASP A 75 -12.61 22.07 10.56
CA ASP A 75 -14.06 22.28 10.58
C ASP A 75 -14.87 20.98 10.47
N GLY A 76 -14.22 19.82 10.60
CA GLY A 76 -14.87 18.51 10.77
C GLY A 76 -15.31 17.84 9.48
N VAL A 77 -14.82 18.28 8.31
CA VAL A 77 -15.12 17.64 7.02
C VAL A 77 -14.19 16.42 6.84
N PRO A 78 -14.74 15.22 6.57
CA PRO A 78 -13.92 14.05 6.28
C PRO A 78 -13.30 14.13 4.89
N PHE A 79 -11.99 13.90 4.80
CA PHE A 79 -11.22 13.93 3.57
C PHE A 79 -10.18 12.81 3.56
N ILE A 80 -9.66 12.48 2.37
CA ILE A 80 -8.65 11.44 2.23
C ILE A 80 -7.25 12.01 2.03
N PHE A 81 -6.31 11.62 2.89
CA PHE A 81 -4.91 12.06 2.87
C PHE A 81 -4.06 11.26 3.86
N HIS A 82 -2.87 10.82 3.43
CA HIS A 82 -2.02 9.95 4.26
C HIS A 82 -1.24 10.70 5.35
N ASP A 83 -0.51 11.74 4.97
CA ASP A 83 0.48 12.34 5.86
C ASP A 83 -0.16 13.22 6.93
N GLY A 84 0.57 13.42 8.02
CA GLY A 84 0.19 14.40 9.05
C GLY A 84 0.37 15.85 8.62
N THR A 85 1.10 16.13 7.53
CA THR A 85 1.35 17.47 6.98
C THR A 85 1.16 17.48 5.46
N PRO A 86 0.77 18.62 4.85
CA PRO A 86 0.52 18.72 3.41
C PRO A 86 1.77 18.71 2.51
N ALA A 87 2.98 18.87 3.07
CA ALA A 87 4.16 19.25 2.30
C ALA A 87 4.57 18.29 1.17
N ARG A 88 4.50 16.97 1.40
CA ARG A 88 5.03 15.98 0.45
C ARG A 88 4.23 15.88 -0.85
N THR A 89 2.90 15.97 -0.74
CA THR A 89 1.98 15.65 -1.84
C THR A 89 1.12 16.83 -2.27
N THR A 90 1.45 18.04 -1.85
CA THR A 90 0.74 19.25 -2.28
C THR A 90 1.66 20.43 -2.55
N ASN A 91 1.13 21.50 -3.12
CA ASN A 91 1.83 22.79 -3.28
C ASN A 91 1.64 23.75 -2.08
N VAL A 92 1.46 23.23 -0.86
CA VAL A 92 1.23 24.07 0.33
C VAL A 92 2.32 25.10 0.58
N GLU A 93 3.58 24.82 0.23
CA GLU A 93 4.69 25.77 0.39
C GLU A 93 4.49 27.03 -0.47
N GLU A 94 3.74 26.93 -1.57
CA GLU A 94 3.40 28.05 -2.45
C GLU A 94 2.15 28.79 -1.96
N ILE A 95 1.13 28.06 -1.53
CA ILE A 95 -0.19 28.63 -1.17
C ILE A 95 -0.22 29.15 0.27
N PHE A 96 0.40 28.41 1.19
CA PHE A 96 0.48 28.70 2.62
C PHE A 96 1.91 28.48 3.16
N PRO A 97 2.91 29.29 2.75
CA PRO A 97 4.33 29.06 3.05
C PRO A 97 4.62 28.91 4.55
N ASP A 98 3.94 29.68 5.40
CA ASP A 98 4.14 29.64 6.84
C ASP A 98 3.50 28.43 7.54
N ARG A 99 2.76 27.59 6.78
CA ARG A 99 1.98 26.45 7.30
C ARG A 99 2.31 25.12 6.64
N ALA A 100 3.37 25.03 5.84
CA ALA A 100 3.73 23.79 5.14
C ALA A 100 3.94 22.59 6.08
N ASN A 101 4.41 22.87 7.31
CA ASN A 101 4.66 21.87 8.35
C ASN A 101 3.55 21.81 9.42
N ASP A 102 2.47 22.58 9.26
CA ASP A 102 1.33 22.48 10.16
C ASP A 102 0.62 21.13 9.97
N PRO A 103 -0.03 20.60 11.02
CA PRO A 103 -0.90 19.45 10.87
C PRO A 103 -1.93 19.68 9.77
N ILE A 104 -2.12 18.74 8.85
CA ILE A 104 -3.11 18.83 7.78
C ILE A 104 -4.53 19.03 8.34
N THR A 105 -4.80 18.44 9.51
CA THR A 105 -6.07 18.58 10.25
C THR A 105 -6.29 19.96 10.87
N SER A 106 -5.29 20.86 10.83
CA SER A 106 -5.42 22.26 11.25
C SER A 106 -5.96 23.18 10.16
N PHE A 107 -6.06 22.70 8.92
CA PHE A 107 -6.64 23.44 7.80
C PHE A 107 -8.15 23.24 7.75
N THR A 108 -8.87 24.31 7.45
CA THR A 108 -10.30 24.22 7.11
C THR A 108 -10.48 23.56 5.75
N TRP A 109 -11.68 23.04 5.47
CA TRP A 109 -11.97 22.44 4.17
C TRP A 109 -11.75 23.43 3.01
N GLU A 110 -12.12 24.69 3.19
CA GLU A 110 -11.90 25.74 2.18
C GLU A 110 -10.42 25.99 1.90
N GLU A 111 -9.55 25.93 2.92
CA GLU A 111 -8.10 26.02 2.73
C GLU A 111 -7.54 24.79 2.01
N LEU A 112 -7.96 23.59 2.42
CA LEU A 112 -7.54 22.33 1.77
C LEU A 112 -7.87 22.32 0.27
N GLN A 113 -9.03 22.87 -0.12
CA GLN A 113 -9.45 22.95 -1.53
C GLN A 113 -8.62 23.94 -2.37
N GLN A 114 -7.82 24.80 -1.76
CA GLN A 114 -6.89 25.67 -2.51
C GLN A 114 -5.66 24.91 -2.99
N LEU A 115 -5.30 23.82 -2.32
CA LEU A 115 -4.11 23.03 -2.63
C LEU A 115 -4.27 22.25 -3.94
N ASP A 116 -3.15 22.07 -4.64
CA ASP A 116 -2.97 21.12 -5.73
C ASP A 116 -2.33 19.86 -5.14
N ALA A 117 -2.99 18.72 -5.29
CA ALA A 117 -2.59 17.41 -4.78
C ALA A 117 -2.12 16.44 -5.89
N GLY A 118 -1.77 16.94 -7.07
CA GLY A 118 -1.37 16.10 -8.21
C GLY A 118 -0.10 16.54 -8.93
N SER A 119 0.22 17.84 -8.93
CA SER A 119 1.40 18.39 -9.62
C SER A 119 2.72 17.76 -9.16
N TYR A 120 2.83 17.39 -7.87
CA TYR A 120 4.03 16.72 -7.33
C TYR A 120 4.32 15.39 -8.07
N PHE A 121 3.27 14.69 -8.49
CA PHE A 121 3.37 13.39 -9.14
C PHE A 121 3.81 13.53 -10.61
N SER A 122 3.10 14.38 -11.38
CA SER A 122 3.35 14.64 -12.80
C SER A 122 2.49 15.81 -13.31
N ASP A 123 2.99 16.50 -14.33
CA ASP A 123 2.28 17.55 -15.09
C ASP A 123 0.90 17.12 -15.64
N LYS A 124 0.63 15.82 -15.75
CA LYS A 124 -0.68 15.28 -16.17
C LYS A 124 -1.78 15.50 -15.12
N PHE A 125 -1.40 15.72 -13.87
CA PHE A 125 -2.29 15.81 -12.72
C PHE A 125 -2.31 17.22 -12.10
N VAL A 126 -1.90 18.24 -12.87
CA VAL A 126 -1.97 19.63 -12.42
C VAL A 126 -3.41 20.00 -12.06
N GLY A 127 -3.57 20.60 -10.88
CA GLY A 127 -4.83 21.10 -10.36
C GLY A 127 -5.74 20.04 -9.72
N VAL A 128 -5.30 18.78 -9.63
CA VAL A 128 -6.02 17.73 -8.88
C VAL A 128 -6.20 18.18 -7.43
N LYS A 129 -7.38 17.92 -6.86
CA LYS A 129 -7.77 18.39 -5.52
C LYS A 129 -7.75 17.25 -4.51
N ILE A 130 -7.55 17.62 -3.24
CA ILE A 130 -7.78 16.71 -2.11
C ILE A 130 -9.26 16.31 -2.12
N PRO A 131 -9.62 15.03 -2.22
CA PRO A 131 -11.02 14.60 -2.27
C PRO A 131 -11.69 14.63 -0.91
N ARG A 132 -13.02 14.82 -0.89
CA ARG A 132 -13.80 14.43 0.29
C ARG A 132 -13.86 12.92 0.38
N PHE A 133 -14.00 12.42 1.59
CA PHE A 133 -14.31 11.01 1.82
C PHE A 133 -15.58 10.60 1.05
N ASP A 134 -16.63 11.42 1.10
CA ASP A 134 -17.92 11.17 0.48
C ASP A 134 -17.88 11.06 -1.07
N ASP A 135 -16.82 11.58 -1.70
CA ASP A 135 -16.64 11.50 -3.15
C ASP A 135 -16.12 10.13 -3.62
N VAL A 136 -15.53 9.34 -2.71
CA VAL A 136 -14.85 8.08 -3.04
C VAL A 136 -15.75 7.05 -3.73
N PRO A 137 -16.98 6.74 -3.23
CA PRO A 137 -17.83 5.74 -3.86
C PRO A 137 -18.16 6.07 -5.32
N GLY A 138 -18.22 7.35 -5.67
CA GLY A 138 -18.49 7.82 -7.03
C GLY A 138 -17.34 7.61 -8.02
N ALA A 139 -16.11 7.46 -7.53
CA ALA A 139 -14.92 7.26 -8.37
C ALA A 139 -14.63 5.78 -8.68
N LEU A 140 -15.22 4.85 -7.91
CA LEU A 140 -15.05 3.41 -8.11
C LEU A 140 -15.66 2.95 -9.43
N THR A 141 -15.06 1.90 -10.02
CA THR A 141 -15.61 1.24 -11.20
C THR A 141 -15.80 -0.26 -10.95
N GLY A 142 -16.94 -0.80 -11.41
CA GLY A 142 -17.14 -2.25 -11.43
C GLY A 142 -17.42 -2.86 -10.05
N GLN A 143 -16.59 -3.83 -9.66
CA GLN A 143 -16.78 -4.66 -8.45
C GLN A 143 -15.75 -4.35 -7.35
N THR A 144 -14.97 -3.28 -7.48
CA THR A 144 -13.95 -2.91 -6.50
C THR A 144 -14.57 -2.36 -5.21
N GLY A 145 -14.06 -2.79 -4.06
CA GLY A 145 -14.43 -2.26 -2.75
C GLY A 145 -13.47 -1.19 -2.23
N VAL A 146 -13.70 -0.75 -0.99
CA VAL A 146 -12.85 0.23 -0.30
C VAL A 146 -12.31 -0.34 0.99
N PHE A 147 -11.01 -0.16 1.22
CA PHE A 147 -10.32 -0.50 2.45
C PHE A 147 -9.98 0.81 3.19
N ILE A 148 -10.73 1.16 4.23
CA ILE A 148 -10.71 2.51 4.79
C ILE A 148 -9.79 2.57 6.00
N GLU A 149 -8.64 3.23 5.91
CA GLU A 149 -7.78 3.47 7.06
C GLU A 149 -8.32 4.64 7.88
N ILE A 150 -8.53 4.42 9.18
CA ILE A 150 -8.74 5.51 10.14
C ILE A 150 -7.35 6.06 10.52
N LYS A 151 -7.00 7.23 9.96
CA LYS A 151 -5.64 7.77 10.07
C LYS A 151 -5.48 8.71 11.27
N ASP A 152 -4.46 8.45 12.09
CA ASP A 152 -4.07 9.28 13.24
C ASP A 152 -5.27 9.83 14.05
N PRO A 153 -6.14 8.97 14.62
CA PRO A 153 -7.41 9.38 15.23
C PRO A 153 -7.26 10.42 16.35
N ALA A 154 -6.12 10.47 17.03
CA ALA A 154 -5.80 11.52 18.00
C ALA A 154 -5.77 12.94 17.39
N LYS A 155 -5.46 13.08 16.09
CA LYS A 155 -5.48 14.34 15.33
C LYS A 155 -6.81 14.61 14.64
N SER A 156 -7.69 13.60 14.58
CA SER A 156 -9.03 13.66 14.00
C SER A 156 -10.09 13.16 14.99
N PRO A 157 -10.31 13.82 16.15
CA PRO A 157 -11.19 13.29 17.20
C PRO A 157 -12.61 13.04 16.70
N GLY A 158 -13.11 11.81 16.86
CA GLY A 158 -14.45 11.41 16.43
C GLY A 158 -14.53 10.86 15.00
N VAL A 159 -13.40 10.72 14.31
CA VAL A 159 -13.33 10.12 12.96
C VAL A 159 -13.97 8.72 12.91
N GLU A 160 -13.90 7.93 13.97
CA GLU A 160 -14.53 6.60 14.03
C GLU A 160 -16.05 6.70 13.89
N GLN A 161 -16.66 7.71 14.54
CA GLN A 161 -18.10 7.97 14.45
C GLN A 161 -18.47 8.48 13.06
N VAL A 162 -17.66 9.39 12.50
CA VAL A 162 -17.90 9.94 11.16
C VAL A 162 -17.89 8.83 10.11
N VAL A 163 -16.89 7.94 10.15
CA VAL A 163 -16.81 6.79 9.22
C VAL A 163 -17.98 5.83 9.46
N ALA A 164 -18.29 5.47 10.70
CA ALA A 164 -19.41 4.58 11.01
C ALA A 164 -20.76 5.15 10.55
N ASP A 165 -20.99 6.45 10.76
CA ASP A 165 -22.21 7.13 10.36
C ASP A 165 -22.35 7.21 8.85
N ALA A 166 -21.27 7.50 8.12
CA ALA A 166 -21.28 7.49 6.65
C ALA A 166 -21.62 6.09 6.11
N LEU A 167 -20.98 5.03 6.63
CA LEU A 167 -21.26 3.65 6.24
C LEU A 167 -22.70 3.22 6.54
N ALA A 168 -23.30 3.74 7.61
CA ALA A 168 -24.66 3.40 8.02
C ALA A 168 -25.74 4.21 7.29
N ASN A 169 -25.49 5.51 7.05
CA ASN A 169 -26.54 6.47 6.70
C ASN A 169 -26.44 7.05 5.29
N GLU A 170 -25.30 6.91 4.61
CA GLU A 170 -25.14 7.41 3.24
C GLU A 170 -25.36 6.30 2.22
N ASP A 171 -26.28 6.52 1.27
CA ASP A 171 -26.74 5.49 0.34
C ASP A 171 -25.61 4.80 -0.44
N GLN A 172 -24.61 5.57 -0.89
CA GLN A 172 -23.51 5.02 -1.69
C GLN A 172 -22.59 4.12 -0.86
N TRP A 173 -22.21 4.57 0.34
CA TRP A 173 -21.41 3.77 1.28
C TRP A 173 -22.17 2.55 1.77
N ASN A 174 -23.43 2.72 2.13
CA ASN A 174 -24.26 1.64 2.62
C ASN A 174 -24.50 0.56 1.55
N SER A 175 -24.61 0.95 0.27
CA SER A 175 -24.67 0.02 -0.85
C SER A 175 -23.39 -0.83 -0.97
N LEU A 176 -22.20 -0.22 -0.84
CA LEU A 176 -20.93 -0.94 -0.85
C LEU A 176 -20.82 -1.89 0.35
N LEU A 177 -21.21 -1.43 1.54
CA LEU A 177 -21.20 -2.25 2.75
C LEU A 177 -22.09 -3.49 2.60
N ARG A 178 -23.33 -3.33 2.13
CA ARG A 178 -24.25 -4.48 1.88
C ARG A 178 -23.73 -5.44 0.82
N ALA A 179 -22.91 -4.95 -0.12
CA ALA A 179 -22.25 -5.77 -1.13
C ALA A 179 -20.99 -6.49 -0.61
N GLY A 180 -20.61 -6.30 0.65
CA GLY A 180 -19.36 -6.85 1.20
C GLY A 180 -18.12 -6.19 0.62
N LYS A 181 -18.22 -4.91 0.23
CA LYS A 181 -17.19 -4.14 -0.45
C LYS A 181 -16.58 -3.04 0.42
N ILE A 182 -16.63 -3.23 1.73
CA ILE A 182 -16.01 -2.36 2.73
C ILE A 182 -15.24 -3.21 3.72
N GLU A 183 -13.96 -2.91 3.91
CA GLU A 183 -13.19 -3.28 5.09
C GLU A 183 -12.61 -2.00 5.71
N VAL A 184 -12.36 -1.99 7.01
CA VAL A 184 -11.72 -0.87 7.73
C VAL A 184 -10.40 -1.34 8.32
N LEU A 185 -9.41 -0.47 8.42
CA LEU A 185 -8.11 -0.76 9.02
C LEU A 185 -7.57 0.43 9.81
N GLY A 186 -6.57 0.18 10.64
CA GLY A 186 -5.92 1.24 11.40
C GLY A 186 -4.83 0.71 12.33
N PHE A 187 -3.89 1.59 12.70
CA PHE A 187 -2.80 1.28 13.63
C PHE A 187 -3.20 1.46 15.10
N ASP A 188 -4.08 2.40 15.42
CA ASP A 188 -4.47 2.71 16.80
C ASP A 188 -5.49 1.68 17.31
N ALA A 189 -5.06 0.81 18.23
CA ALA A 189 -5.89 -0.26 18.77
C ALA A 189 -7.15 0.25 19.51
N ALA A 190 -7.05 1.39 20.22
CA ALA A 190 -8.18 1.93 20.95
C ALA A 190 -9.25 2.51 20.01
N SER A 191 -8.81 3.15 18.92
CA SER A 191 -9.67 3.62 17.84
C SER A 191 -10.35 2.47 17.12
N ASN A 192 -9.62 1.40 16.78
CA ASN A 192 -10.17 0.20 16.17
C ASN A 192 -11.21 -0.49 17.07
N GLU A 193 -10.95 -0.63 18.38
CA GLU A 193 -11.93 -1.14 19.33
C GLU A 193 -13.19 -0.28 19.39
N ARG A 194 -13.02 1.05 19.38
CA ARG A 194 -14.16 1.98 19.36
C ARG A 194 -14.96 1.84 18.08
N PHE A 195 -14.30 1.80 16.93
CA PHE A 195 -14.96 1.59 15.64
C PHE A 195 -15.72 0.26 15.60
N ALA A 196 -15.14 -0.82 16.11
CA ALA A 196 -15.80 -2.13 16.20
C ALA A 196 -17.04 -2.13 17.10
N GLN A 197 -17.15 -1.21 18.08
CA GLN A 197 -18.37 -1.02 18.87
C GLN A 197 -19.44 -0.23 18.10
N LEU A 198 -19.03 0.74 17.28
CA LEU A 198 -19.92 1.60 16.50
C LEU A 198 -20.50 0.87 15.28
N ALA A 199 -19.68 0.06 14.61
CA ALA A 199 -20.02 -0.64 13.38
C ALA A 199 -19.59 -2.13 13.43
N PRO A 200 -20.21 -2.95 14.31
CA PRO A 200 -19.76 -4.31 14.60
C PRO A 200 -19.85 -5.30 13.43
N ASP A 201 -20.61 -4.96 12.39
CA ASP A 201 -20.78 -5.79 11.19
C ASP A 201 -19.77 -5.46 10.07
N VAL A 202 -18.95 -4.40 10.24
CA VAL A 202 -17.92 -4.00 9.27
C VAL A 202 -16.63 -4.78 9.55
N PRO A 203 -16.07 -5.53 8.58
CA PRO A 203 -14.79 -6.21 8.77
C PRO A 203 -13.67 -5.24 9.11
N LEU A 204 -12.85 -5.60 10.09
CA LEU A 204 -11.79 -4.73 10.62
C LEU A 204 -10.43 -5.43 10.63
N GLN A 205 -9.39 -4.73 10.17
CA GLN A 205 -8.00 -5.16 10.24
C GLN A 205 -7.19 -4.30 11.23
N GLN A 206 -6.59 -4.93 12.24
CA GLN A 206 -5.64 -4.27 13.14
C GLN A 206 -4.24 -4.25 12.49
N LEU A 207 -3.64 -3.06 12.34
CA LEU A 207 -2.28 -2.90 11.84
C LEU A 207 -1.26 -2.79 12.97
N THR A 208 -0.10 -3.42 12.80
CA THR A 208 1.12 -3.12 13.56
C THR A 208 2.36 -3.32 12.70
N GLY A 209 3.44 -2.58 12.96
CA GLY A 209 4.67 -2.67 12.15
C GLY A 209 5.38 -4.04 12.21
N THR A 210 5.16 -4.81 13.28
CA THR A 210 5.67 -6.18 13.46
C THR A 210 4.61 -7.04 14.18
N VAL A 211 4.65 -8.36 13.97
CA VAL A 211 3.73 -9.29 14.64
C VAL A 211 4.00 -9.33 16.16
N PRO A 212 3.04 -8.95 17.02
CA PRO A 212 3.25 -8.92 18.47
C PRO A 212 3.19 -10.32 19.09
N SER A 213 3.13 -10.38 20.44
CA SER A 213 2.98 -11.66 21.16
C SER A 213 1.60 -12.30 20.91
N ALA A 214 1.49 -13.60 21.18
CA ALA A 214 0.22 -14.32 21.08
C ALA A 214 -0.88 -13.70 21.95
N GLN A 215 -0.57 -13.22 23.17
CA GLN A 215 -1.58 -12.60 24.04
C GLN A 215 -2.14 -11.30 23.45
N VAL A 216 -1.29 -10.52 22.77
CA VAL A 216 -1.74 -9.29 22.10
C VAL A 216 -2.62 -9.63 20.90
N LEU A 217 -2.27 -10.66 20.13
CA LEU A 217 -3.10 -11.13 19.01
C LEU A 217 -4.45 -11.71 19.48
N GLU A 218 -4.47 -12.47 20.57
CA GLU A 218 -5.71 -12.95 21.20
C GLU A 218 -6.63 -11.80 21.61
N HIS A 219 -6.06 -10.70 22.10
CA HIS A 219 -6.82 -9.49 22.40
C HIS A 219 -7.33 -8.80 21.13
N TYR A 220 -6.50 -8.64 20.09
CA TYR A 220 -6.93 -8.09 18.81
C TYR A 220 -8.07 -8.90 18.18
N ALA A 221 -8.02 -10.23 18.29
CA ALA A 221 -9.07 -11.13 17.81
C ALA A 221 -10.44 -10.95 18.50
N THR A 222 -10.52 -10.15 19.57
CA THR A 222 -11.81 -9.82 20.20
C THR A 222 -12.59 -8.75 19.45
N TYR A 223 -11.94 -7.95 18.61
CA TYR A 223 -12.57 -6.84 17.88
C TYR A 223 -12.20 -6.74 16.39
N ALA A 224 -11.10 -7.35 15.96
CA ALA A 224 -10.65 -7.37 14.57
C ALA A 224 -10.83 -8.77 13.94
N ASP A 225 -11.04 -8.78 12.62
CA ASP A 225 -11.20 -9.98 11.80
C ASP A 225 -9.89 -10.36 11.10
N ALA A 226 -8.99 -9.39 10.93
CA ALA A 226 -7.68 -9.58 10.33
C ALA A 226 -6.60 -8.79 11.08
N PHE A 227 -5.35 -9.17 10.80
CA PHE A 227 -4.15 -8.48 11.24
C PHE A 227 -3.32 -8.10 10.00
N GLY A 228 -2.72 -6.92 10.01
CA GLY A 228 -1.86 -6.44 8.93
C GLY A 228 -0.50 -5.98 9.46
N THR A 229 0.56 -6.27 8.71
CA THR A 229 1.92 -5.87 9.09
C THR A 229 2.83 -5.62 7.89
N SER A 230 4.02 -5.10 8.14
CA SER A 230 5.00 -4.94 7.07
C SER A 230 5.44 -6.32 6.57
N TYR A 231 5.47 -6.54 5.25
CA TYR A 231 6.00 -7.78 4.69
C TYR A 231 7.47 -8.01 5.11
N ARG A 232 8.22 -6.92 5.31
CA ARG A 232 9.65 -6.91 5.66
C ARG A 232 9.94 -7.53 7.02
N THR A 233 8.95 -7.53 7.92
CA THR A 233 9.11 -7.99 9.30
C THR A 233 8.34 -9.28 9.58
N LEU A 234 7.58 -9.77 8.59
CA LEU A 234 6.80 -10.99 8.70
C LEU A 234 7.69 -12.21 8.43
N ASP A 235 7.73 -13.14 9.37
CA ASP A 235 8.33 -14.46 9.20
C ASP A 235 7.28 -15.58 9.38
N ALA A 236 7.69 -16.82 9.14
CA ALA A 236 6.80 -17.98 9.26
C ALA A 236 6.26 -18.18 10.69
N ALA A 237 7.03 -17.80 11.73
CA ALA A 237 6.58 -17.91 13.11
C ALA A 237 5.51 -16.86 13.43
N GLY A 238 5.70 -15.63 12.99
CA GLY A 238 4.75 -14.53 13.08
C GLY A 238 3.47 -14.85 12.32
N ALA A 239 3.56 -15.29 11.07
CA ALA A 239 2.41 -15.71 10.28
C ALA A 239 1.61 -16.82 10.99
N LYS A 240 2.31 -17.83 11.52
CA LYS A 240 1.67 -18.88 12.31
C LYS A 240 0.96 -18.33 13.55
N ARG A 241 1.58 -17.42 14.31
CA ARG A 241 0.95 -16.82 15.50
C ARG A 241 -0.35 -16.08 15.15
N VAL A 242 -0.37 -15.33 14.04
CA VAL A 242 -1.57 -14.63 13.57
C VAL A 242 -2.69 -15.63 13.25
N LYS A 243 -2.36 -16.69 12.51
CA LYS A 243 -3.34 -17.73 12.15
C LYS A 243 -3.82 -18.53 13.38
N ASP A 244 -2.94 -18.82 14.33
CA ASP A 244 -3.29 -19.49 15.59
C ASP A 244 -4.27 -18.64 16.43
N ALA A 245 -4.17 -17.31 16.35
CA ALA A 245 -5.14 -16.38 16.97
C ALA A 245 -6.48 -16.29 16.20
N GLY A 246 -6.61 -16.96 15.05
CA GLY A 246 -7.84 -17.00 14.26
C GLY A 246 -8.08 -15.78 13.37
N LEU A 247 -7.06 -14.93 13.18
CA LEU A 247 -7.12 -13.71 12.39
C LEU A 247 -6.73 -13.98 10.92
N GLY A 248 -7.38 -13.27 9.99
CA GLY A 248 -6.87 -13.13 8.62
C GLY A 248 -5.51 -12.43 8.60
N LEU A 249 -4.70 -12.68 7.58
CA LEU A 249 -3.35 -12.09 7.49
C LEU A 249 -3.20 -11.23 6.23
N GLY A 250 -2.81 -9.98 6.42
CA GLY A 250 -2.44 -9.05 5.34
C GLY A 250 -1.05 -8.47 5.50
N VAL A 251 -0.49 -7.98 4.40
CA VAL A 251 0.80 -7.28 4.40
C VAL A 251 0.76 -6.01 3.55
N TYR A 252 1.61 -5.06 3.93
CA TYR A 252 1.88 -3.82 3.19
C TYR A 252 3.40 -3.53 3.19
N THR A 253 3.95 -2.72 2.28
CA THR A 253 3.39 -2.34 0.97
C THR A 253 4.13 -3.15 -0.09
N VAL A 254 3.44 -4.07 -0.76
CA VAL A 254 4.05 -5.05 -1.67
C VAL A 254 4.05 -4.49 -3.10
N ASN A 255 5.22 -4.10 -3.58
CA ASN A 255 5.39 -3.44 -4.88
C ASN A 255 6.13 -4.31 -5.91
N ALA A 256 6.71 -5.44 -5.52
CA ALA A 256 7.36 -6.38 -6.43
C ALA A 256 6.67 -7.75 -6.39
N THR A 257 6.70 -8.46 -7.52
CA THR A 257 6.02 -9.75 -7.68
C THR A 257 6.67 -10.86 -6.88
N GLU A 258 7.98 -10.80 -6.71
CA GLU A 258 8.77 -11.72 -5.90
C GLU A 258 8.35 -11.63 -4.42
N VAL A 259 8.14 -10.41 -3.92
CA VAL A 259 7.64 -10.16 -2.56
C VAL A 259 6.21 -10.67 -2.39
N ALA A 260 5.37 -10.56 -3.43
CA ALA A 260 4.03 -11.14 -3.40
C ALA A 260 4.07 -12.66 -3.26
N ASP A 261 4.95 -13.34 -4.01
CA ASP A 261 5.13 -14.79 -3.92
C ASP A 261 5.63 -15.23 -2.53
N GLU A 262 6.57 -14.50 -1.95
CA GLU A 262 7.07 -14.74 -0.58
C GLU A 262 5.95 -14.57 0.46
N ALA A 263 5.17 -13.49 0.36
CA ALA A 263 4.02 -13.26 1.23
C ALA A 263 2.98 -14.39 1.13
N LEU A 264 2.68 -14.85 -0.10
CA LEU A 264 1.76 -15.96 -0.34
C LEU A 264 2.26 -17.30 0.22
N ALA A 265 3.58 -17.53 0.19
CA ALA A 265 4.18 -18.70 0.82
C ALA A 265 3.97 -18.71 2.34
N LEU A 266 3.84 -17.54 2.97
CA LEU A 266 3.52 -17.37 4.40
C LEU A 266 2.00 -17.43 4.71
N GLY A 267 1.14 -17.63 3.70
CA GLY A 267 -0.31 -17.74 3.89
C GLY A 267 -1.03 -16.41 4.06
N VAL A 268 -0.44 -15.33 3.52
CA VAL A 268 -1.07 -14.01 3.39
C VAL A 268 -2.29 -14.10 2.47
N GLU A 269 -3.36 -13.39 2.84
CA GLU A 269 -4.65 -13.34 2.13
C GLU A 269 -4.99 -11.94 1.60
N ARG A 270 -4.26 -10.90 2.03
CA ARG A 270 -4.45 -9.50 1.63
C ARG A 270 -3.10 -8.90 1.28
N ILE A 271 -2.95 -8.43 0.05
CA ILE A 271 -1.72 -7.80 -0.44
C ILE A 271 -2.06 -6.36 -0.78
N THR A 272 -1.55 -5.42 0.01
CA THR A 272 -1.69 -3.98 -0.25
C THR A 272 -0.44 -3.47 -0.94
N GLY A 273 -0.58 -2.84 -2.11
CA GLY A 273 0.53 -2.39 -2.94
C GLY A 273 0.16 -1.23 -3.87
N ASP A 274 1.16 -0.47 -4.30
CA ASP A 274 1.01 0.74 -5.13
C ASP A 274 0.71 0.41 -6.60
N PHE A 275 0.99 -0.82 -7.02
CA PHE A 275 0.91 -1.31 -8.40
C PHE A 275 -0.09 -2.49 -8.53
N PRO A 276 -1.38 -2.31 -8.22
CA PRO A 276 -2.35 -3.41 -8.22
C PRO A 276 -2.45 -4.12 -9.56
N GLN A 277 -2.29 -3.40 -10.68
CA GLN A 277 -2.28 -4.03 -12.02
C GLN A 277 -1.14 -5.02 -12.20
N GLN A 278 0.05 -4.72 -11.69
CA GLN A 278 1.21 -5.59 -11.86
C GLN A 278 1.04 -6.86 -11.01
N ILE A 279 0.52 -6.72 -9.79
CA ILE A 279 0.20 -7.85 -8.91
C ILE A 279 -0.93 -8.72 -9.52
N ASP A 280 -2.03 -8.12 -9.96
CA ASP A 280 -3.15 -8.83 -10.61
C ASP A 280 -2.67 -9.63 -11.84
N ARG A 281 -1.89 -8.99 -12.72
CA ARG A 281 -1.30 -9.65 -13.89
C ARG A 281 -0.40 -10.82 -13.51
N HIS A 282 0.40 -10.67 -12.46
CA HIS A 282 1.29 -11.74 -11.97
C HIS A 282 0.50 -12.95 -11.46
N LEU A 283 -0.52 -12.70 -10.63
CA LEU A 283 -1.40 -13.74 -10.09
C LEU A 283 -2.18 -14.47 -11.20
N ASP A 284 -2.52 -13.78 -12.28
CA ASP A 284 -3.16 -14.36 -13.47
C ASP A 284 -2.17 -15.04 -14.45
N GLY A 285 -0.87 -15.07 -14.13
CA GLY A 285 0.16 -15.64 -15.01
C GLY A 285 0.36 -14.87 -16.32
N GLN A 286 -0.03 -13.59 -16.35
CA GLN A 286 0.15 -12.69 -17.48
C GLN A 286 1.52 -12.02 -17.44
N LYS A 287 1.97 -11.50 -18.59
CA LYS A 287 3.21 -10.69 -18.65
C LYS A 287 3.04 -9.41 -17.80
N VAL A 288 3.73 -9.31 -16.66
CA VAL A 288 3.62 -8.20 -15.69
C VAL A 288 3.85 -6.83 -16.35
N PHE A 289 4.90 -6.72 -17.17
CA PHE A 289 5.24 -5.50 -17.91
C PHE A 289 5.17 -5.72 -19.43
N PRO A 290 4.00 -5.55 -20.08
CA PRO A 290 3.85 -5.77 -21.52
C PRO A 290 4.84 -4.97 -22.37
N ALA A 291 5.15 -3.75 -21.92
CA ALA A 291 6.07 -2.83 -22.59
C ALA A 291 7.56 -3.15 -22.39
N ASN A 292 7.94 -3.94 -21.38
CA ASN A 292 9.35 -4.18 -21.09
C ASN A 292 10.01 -4.97 -22.24
N ASN A 293 11.14 -4.43 -22.69
CA ASN A 293 12.00 -4.88 -23.77
C ASN A 293 13.35 -5.45 -23.29
N GLY A 294 13.58 -5.52 -21.98
CA GLY A 294 14.73 -6.18 -21.36
C GLY A 294 15.44 -5.39 -20.25
N VAL A 295 15.06 -4.14 -19.97
CA VAL A 295 15.69 -3.36 -18.90
C VAL A 295 14.96 -3.62 -17.59
N VAL A 296 15.72 -3.97 -16.55
CA VAL A 296 15.22 -4.25 -15.20
C VAL A 296 16.07 -3.52 -14.17
N ILE A 297 15.51 -3.32 -12.98
CA ILE A 297 16.26 -3.00 -11.76
C ILE A 297 16.77 -4.35 -11.21
N SER A 298 18.04 -4.64 -11.45
CA SER A 298 18.65 -5.90 -11.01
C SER A 298 19.06 -5.91 -9.55
N ASP A 299 19.29 -4.73 -8.96
CA ASP A 299 19.66 -4.56 -7.56
C ASP A 299 19.49 -3.10 -7.11
N ALA A 300 19.39 -2.88 -5.81
CA ALA A 300 19.49 -1.56 -5.19
C ALA A 300 20.35 -1.66 -3.92
N ILE A 301 21.39 -0.82 -3.86
CA ILE A 301 22.32 -0.76 -2.74
C ILE A 301 21.94 0.49 -1.96
N ASN A 302 21.19 0.31 -0.89
CA ASN A 302 20.50 1.34 -0.12
C ASN A 302 21.13 1.61 1.25
N ASP A 303 22.03 0.75 1.73
CA ASP A 303 22.78 0.95 2.98
C ASP A 303 24.27 0.71 2.71
N VAL A 304 24.98 1.76 2.30
CA VAL A 304 26.42 1.67 2.02
C VAL A 304 27.24 1.96 3.29
N PRO A 305 28.38 1.28 3.50
CA PRO A 305 29.25 1.63 4.61
C PRO A 305 29.73 3.08 4.54
N GLY A 306 29.36 3.89 5.54
CA GLY A 306 29.76 5.29 5.64
C GLY A 306 28.60 6.25 5.38
N SER A 307 28.69 7.05 4.33
CA SER A 307 27.64 8.01 3.95
C SER A 307 27.04 7.62 2.61
N ASP A 308 25.72 7.65 2.52
CA ASP A 308 24.97 7.30 1.31
C ASP A 308 25.23 8.25 0.13
N VAL A 309 25.82 9.43 0.38
CA VAL A 309 26.25 10.39 -0.63
C VAL A 309 27.77 10.41 -0.85
N THR A 310 28.48 9.35 -0.42
CA THR A 310 29.93 9.25 -0.68
C THR A 310 30.15 9.22 -2.19
N PRO A 311 30.97 10.14 -2.74
CA PRO A 311 31.32 10.09 -4.14
C PRO A 311 31.79 8.69 -4.56
N GLU A 312 31.26 8.22 -5.69
CA GLU A 312 31.59 6.94 -6.32
C GLU A 312 31.21 5.66 -5.56
N ASN A 313 30.83 5.73 -4.27
CA ASN A 313 30.50 4.58 -3.43
C ASN A 313 29.19 4.75 -2.66
N GLY A 314 28.41 5.77 -3.00
CA GLY A 314 27.12 6.04 -2.42
C GLY A 314 26.09 4.96 -2.75
N GLU A 315 24.91 5.13 -2.18
CA GLU A 315 23.76 4.33 -2.54
C GLU A 315 23.50 4.41 -4.06
N HIS A 316 23.00 3.33 -4.65
CA HIS A 316 22.71 3.31 -6.08
C HIS A 316 21.76 2.20 -6.48
N VAL A 317 21.11 2.42 -7.63
CA VAL A 317 20.26 1.44 -8.30
C VAL A 317 21.04 0.83 -9.47
N ILE A 318 20.96 -0.48 -9.67
CA ILE A 318 21.61 -1.16 -10.78
C ILE A 318 20.58 -1.54 -11.83
N LEU A 319 20.62 -0.83 -12.97
CA LEU A 319 19.88 -1.23 -14.16
C LEU A 319 20.66 -2.28 -14.93
N GLU A 320 19.97 -3.32 -15.42
CA GLU A 320 20.56 -4.36 -16.26
C GLU A 320 19.72 -4.54 -17.53
N ASN A 321 20.39 -4.68 -18.67
CA ASN A 321 19.74 -5.13 -19.90
C ASN A 321 19.79 -6.66 -20.01
N THR A 322 18.74 -7.31 -19.54
CA THR A 322 18.53 -8.77 -19.63
C THR A 322 17.99 -9.21 -21.01
N GLY A 323 17.75 -8.24 -21.91
CA GLY A 323 17.28 -8.48 -23.27
C GLY A 323 18.38 -8.95 -24.22
N HIS A 324 18.01 -9.03 -25.50
CA HIS A 324 18.88 -9.47 -26.61
C HIS A 324 19.21 -8.33 -27.58
N ARG A 325 18.81 -7.09 -27.26
CA ARG A 325 19.05 -5.90 -28.09
C ARG A 325 19.73 -4.83 -27.27
N THR A 326 20.51 -4.00 -27.93
CA THR A 326 21.03 -2.76 -27.34
C THR A 326 19.87 -1.77 -27.10
N ILE A 327 19.83 -1.16 -25.93
CA ILE A 327 18.75 -0.26 -25.49
C ILE A 327 19.35 1.06 -25.03
N ASP A 328 18.83 2.15 -25.57
CA ASP A 328 19.09 3.51 -25.08
C ASP A 328 18.19 3.76 -23.86
N VAL A 329 18.80 4.00 -22.71
CA VAL A 329 18.13 4.25 -21.43
C VAL A 329 18.09 5.73 -21.07
N SER A 330 18.49 6.61 -21.99
CA SER A 330 18.37 8.06 -21.83
C SER A 330 16.91 8.45 -21.52
N GLY A 331 16.71 9.29 -20.50
CA GLY A 331 15.39 9.74 -20.08
C GLY A 331 14.54 8.70 -19.34
N TYR A 332 15.08 7.51 -19.04
CA TYR A 332 14.41 6.59 -18.12
C TYR A 332 14.28 7.23 -16.74
N LEU A 333 13.22 6.89 -16.02
CA LEU A 333 12.94 7.39 -14.68
C LEU A 333 12.92 6.22 -13.70
N ILE A 334 13.69 6.33 -12.62
CA ILE A 334 13.49 5.51 -11.42
C ILE A 334 12.75 6.37 -10.40
N ARG A 335 11.75 5.80 -9.72
CA ARG A 335 11.04 6.46 -8.63
C ARG A 335 10.92 5.53 -7.45
N ASP A 336 11.11 6.05 -6.25
CA ASP A 336 10.88 5.33 -5.01
C ASP A 336 9.45 5.56 -4.46
N ALA A 337 9.14 4.91 -3.33
CA ALA A 337 7.86 5.08 -2.63
C ALA A 337 7.65 6.48 -2.04
N ALA A 338 8.72 7.25 -1.78
CA ALA A 338 8.65 8.62 -1.31
C ALA A 338 8.46 9.65 -2.45
N ASN A 339 8.35 9.20 -3.70
CA ASN A 339 8.29 10.00 -4.93
C ASN A 339 9.58 10.76 -5.28
N ASN A 340 10.73 10.38 -4.73
CA ASN A 340 12.02 10.83 -5.23
C ASN A 340 12.23 10.30 -6.65
N LYS A 341 12.78 11.14 -7.54
CA LYS A 341 12.90 10.84 -8.98
C LYS A 341 14.37 10.86 -9.40
N LEU A 342 14.83 9.75 -9.97
CA LEU A 342 16.14 9.64 -10.62
C LEU A 342 15.93 9.57 -12.13
N VAL A 343 16.13 10.70 -12.82
CA VAL A 343 15.99 10.78 -14.28
C VAL A 343 17.36 10.60 -14.94
N LEU A 344 17.48 9.59 -15.79
CA LEU A 344 18.73 9.31 -16.51
C LEU A 344 18.98 10.39 -17.57
N GLY A 345 20.22 10.86 -17.63
CA GLY A 345 20.70 11.79 -18.66
C GLY A 345 20.89 11.13 -20.02
N ASP A 346 21.21 11.95 -21.02
CA ASP A 346 21.44 11.50 -22.39
C ASP A 346 22.73 10.70 -22.56
N GLY A 347 22.74 9.77 -23.52
CA GLY A 347 23.95 9.09 -23.99
C GLY A 347 24.22 7.72 -23.36
N TYR A 348 23.32 7.23 -22.50
CA TYR A 348 23.47 5.93 -21.84
C TYR A 348 22.80 4.82 -22.66
N VAL A 349 23.62 3.89 -23.15
CA VAL A 349 23.19 2.79 -24.01
C VAL A 349 23.70 1.46 -23.45
N LEU A 350 22.78 0.57 -23.09
CA LEU A 350 23.09 -0.75 -22.55
C LEU A 350 23.02 -1.82 -23.64
N LYS A 351 24.14 -2.50 -23.90
CA LYS A 351 24.15 -3.76 -24.68
C LYS A 351 23.58 -4.92 -23.84
N PRO A 352 23.20 -6.04 -24.47
CA PRO A 352 22.79 -7.24 -23.74
C PRO A 352 23.81 -7.65 -22.66
N GLY A 353 23.33 -7.80 -21.42
CA GLY A 353 24.13 -8.14 -20.24
C GLY A 353 24.92 -6.99 -19.61
N GLU A 354 24.90 -5.78 -20.19
CA GLU A 354 25.52 -4.61 -19.56
C GLU A 354 24.66 -4.06 -18.43
N LYS A 355 25.34 -3.45 -17.45
CA LYS A 355 24.75 -2.85 -16.26
C LYS A 355 25.11 -1.38 -16.18
N LEU A 356 24.20 -0.57 -15.65
CA LEU A 356 24.41 0.84 -15.31
C LEU A 356 24.06 1.05 -13.85
N ARG A 357 25.00 1.62 -13.10
CA ARG A 357 24.76 2.08 -11.73
C ARG A 357 24.26 3.51 -11.76
N VAL A 358 23.13 3.77 -11.13
CA VAL A 358 22.49 5.08 -11.05
C VAL A 358 22.57 5.57 -9.61
N TYR A 359 23.37 6.61 -9.39
CA TYR A 359 23.66 7.18 -8.09
C TYR A 359 22.84 8.46 -7.89
N PRO A 360 21.99 8.54 -6.86
CA PRO A 360 21.34 9.79 -6.45
C PRO A 360 22.37 10.87 -6.08
N GLY A 361 23.45 10.46 -5.42
CA GLY A 361 24.52 11.32 -4.94
C GLY A 361 25.48 11.85 -6.01
N PRO A 362 26.52 12.59 -5.59
CA PRO A 362 27.55 13.14 -6.46
C PRO A 362 28.56 12.10 -6.95
N GLY A 363 29.19 12.40 -8.09
CA GLY A 363 30.31 11.63 -8.65
C GLY A 363 30.58 12.02 -10.10
N THR A 364 31.39 11.21 -10.79
CA THR A 364 31.77 11.45 -12.19
C THR A 364 31.18 10.37 -13.09
N ASN A 365 30.37 10.80 -14.05
CA ASN A 365 29.76 9.92 -15.05
C ASN A 365 30.81 9.10 -15.84
N SER A 366 30.51 7.81 -16.04
CA SER A 366 31.26 6.86 -16.86
C SER A 366 30.30 6.05 -17.74
N ASP A 367 30.82 5.12 -18.54
CA ASP A 367 30.00 4.22 -19.37
C ASP A 367 29.08 3.30 -18.53
N ASP A 368 29.44 3.03 -17.27
CA ASP A 368 28.75 2.09 -16.36
C ASP A 368 28.23 2.75 -15.07
N ALA A 369 28.37 4.07 -14.92
CA ALA A 369 27.88 4.83 -13.78
C ALA A 369 27.32 6.20 -14.19
N PHE A 370 26.14 6.54 -13.67
CA PHE A 370 25.48 7.84 -13.84
C PHE A 370 25.20 8.45 -12.46
N TYR A 371 25.62 9.69 -12.26
CA TYR A 371 25.49 10.43 -11.00
C TYR A 371 24.57 11.64 -11.20
N LEU A 372 23.57 11.78 -10.33
CA LEU A 372 22.64 12.91 -10.35
C LEU A 372 23.18 14.15 -9.62
N GLY A 373 24.13 13.98 -8.69
CA GLY A 373 24.67 15.10 -7.90
C GLY A 373 23.76 15.58 -6.77
N GLY A 374 22.74 14.80 -6.42
CA GLY A 374 21.75 15.11 -5.40
C GLY A 374 22.12 14.57 -4.02
N ALA A 375 21.08 14.34 -3.21
CA ALA A 375 21.17 13.76 -1.87
C ALA A 375 20.84 12.25 -1.91
N ALA A 376 21.00 11.59 -0.77
CA ALA A 376 20.50 10.24 -0.56
C ALA A 376 18.96 10.25 -0.54
N VAL A 377 18.37 9.28 -1.22
CA VAL A 377 16.93 9.07 -1.39
C VAL A 377 16.52 7.63 -1.10
N LEU A 378 17.45 6.66 -1.14
CA LEU A 378 17.18 5.27 -0.78
C LEU A 378 17.14 5.12 0.75
N ASN A 379 16.33 4.17 1.23
CA ASN A 379 16.13 3.93 2.66
C ASN A 379 16.90 2.68 3.10
N ASN A 380 17.77 2.80 4.09
CA ASN A 380 18.61 1.71 4.61
C ASN A 380 17.82 0.48 5.08
N GLY A 381 16.53 0.65 5.43
CA GLY A 381 15.63 -0.46 5.80
C GLY A 381 15.03 -1.26 4.64
N GLY A 382 15.35 -0.88 3.40
CA GLY A 382 14.86 -1.46 2.15
C GLY A 382 13.94 -0.50 1.38
N ASP A 383 13.96 -0.62 0.06
CA ASP A 383 13.26 0.29 -0.85
C ASP A 383 12.19 -0.41 -1.69
N SER A 384 11.34 0.39 -2.30
CA SER A 384 10.47 -0.03 -3.39
C SER A 384 10.64 0.94 -4.53
N LEU A 385 11.09 0.43 -5.65
CA LEU A 385 11.48 1.19 -6.82
C LEU A 385 10.64 0.77 -8.01
N ALA A 386 10.36 1.75 -8.85
CA ALA A 386 9.69 1.53 -10.11
C ALA A 386 10.50 2.18 -11.23
N LEU A 387 10.52 1.53 -12.40
CA LEU A 387 11.27 1.96 -13.56
C LEU A 387 10.30 2.29 -14.70
N TRP A 388 10.43 3.49 -15.25
CA TRP A 388 9.71 3.92 -16.45
C TRP A 388 10.67 4.17 -17.59
N ASP A 389 10.27 3.77 -18.80
CA ASP A 389 10.98 4.15 -20.02
C ASP A 389 10.81 5.65 -20.32
N ALA A 390 11.59 6.16 -21.28
CA ALA A 390 11.52 7.57 -21.71
C ALA A 390 10.15 8.01 -22.28
N LYS A 391 9.23 7.07 -22.53
CA LYS A 391 7.85 7.34 -22.98
C LYS A 391 6.85 7.31 -21.81
N GLY A 392 7.34 7.14 -20.59
CA GLY A 392 6.53 7.05 -19.38
C GLY A 392 5.79 5.73 -19.21
N LYS A 393 6.26 4.64 -19.83
CA LYS A 393 5.70 3.31 -19.61
C LYS A 393 6.44 2.61 -18.48
N LEU A 394 5.70 2.07 -17.51
CA LEU A 394 6.27 1.22 -16.47
C LEU A 394 6.85 -0.05 -17.10
N VAL A 395 8.13 -0.30 -16.85
CA VAL A 395 8.86 -1.46 -17.39
C VAL A 395 9.34 -2.42 -16.33
N ASP A 396 9.52 -1.97 -15.09
CA ASP A 396 9.94 -2.86 -14.01
C ASP A 396 9.57 -2.33 -12.62
N LEU A 397 9.52 -3.24 -11.65
CA LEU A 397 9.32 -2.96 -10.22
C LEU A 397 10.33 -3.78 -9.41
N PHE A 398 10.81 -3.20 -8.31
CA PHE A 398 11.79 -3.83 -7.45
C PHE A 398 11.51 -3.51 -5.99
N SER A 399 11.73 -4.48 -5.11
CA SER A 399 11.69 -4.30 -3.66
C SER A 399 12.76 -5.19 -3.03
N ASN A 400 13.56 -4.65 -2.12
CA ASN A 400 14.54 -5.38 -1.30
C ASN A 400 14.33 -5.10 0.16
#